data_AF-A0A9D4KL93-F1
#
_entry.id   AF-A0A9D4KL93-F1
#
_cell.length_a   1.000
_cell.length_b   1.000
_cell.length_c   1.000
_cell.angle_alpha   90.00
_cell.angle_beta   90.00
_cell.angle_gamma   90.00
#
_symmetry.space_group_name_H-M   'P 1'
#
loop_
_entity.id
_entity.type
_entity.pdbx_description
1 polymer ?
#
loop_
_entity_poly.entity_id
_entity_poly.type
_entity_poly.pdbx_seq_one_letter_code
_entity_poly.pdbx_strand_id
1 'polypeptide(L)'
;MASYDSQSLASVSRKALQKYNLPDVRYLFEHPIENPKWKTIIDKAINQYCHQKWSEETQQKPTLKYIQIQDNPTKVDHNIWRSVLPVEHDVRKAEIKARIITRTYILQTNTAQYNKVKVSPTCLMCGHGDETLQHFLLDCEQLEGTRKIGTKMLAEIIEEIHPLGLSLFNTREDLTQLITDCSHKNIRSIIQLPMRLHLRIERASQCYIYHLHNKRVQLLTPGPFVNPT
;
A
#
# COMPACT_ATOMS: atom_id res chain seq x y z
N MET A 1 -5.90 33.78 -11.49
CA MET A 1 -5.01 34.50 -10.57
C MET A 1 -5.17 33.88 -9.19
N ALA A 2 -4.25 33.01 -8.78
CA ALA A 2 -4.27 32.43 -7.44
C ALA A 2 -3.79 33.50 -6.45
N SER A 3 -4.68 33.91 -5.54
CA SER A 3 -4.33 34.72 -4.38
C SER A 3 -3.34 33.91 -3.54
N TYR A 4 -2.06 34.29 -3.59
CA TYR A 4 -1.04 33.75 -2.70
C TYR A 4 -1.32 34.32 -1.31
N ASP A 5 -2.02 33.54 -0.49
CA ASP A 5 -2.33 33.86 0.88
C ASP A 5 -1.01 33.87 1.68
N SER A 6 -0.44 35.07 1.86
CA SER A 6 0.86 35.29 2.50
C SER A 6 0.73 35.14 4.02
N GLN A 7 0.45 33.92 4.49
CA GLN A 7 0.49 33.61 5.90
C GLN A 7 1.88 33.93 6.45
N SER A 8 1.96 34.83 7.43
CA SER A 8 3.22 35.19 8.06
C SER A 8 3.85 33.93 8.69
N LEU A 9 5.18 33.79 8.59
CA LEU A 9 5.92 32.66 9.17
C LEU A 9 5.55 32.44 10.64
N ALA A 10 5.37 33.51 11.41
CA ALA A 10 4.94 33.47 12.81
C ALA A 10 3.57 32.79 12.99
N SER A 11 2.62 33.01 12.08
CA SER A 11 1.31 32.36 12.13
C SER A 11 1.41 30.86 11.81
N VAL A 12 2.26 30.48 10.85
CA VAL A 12 2.52 29.08 10.47
C VAL A 12 3.21 28.34 11.61
N SER A 13 4.25 28.93 12.21
CA SER A 13 4.95 28.37 13.36
C SER A 13 4.02 28.19 14.56
N ARG A 14 3.16 29.18 14.88
CA ARG A 14 2.19 29.06 15.97
C ARG A 14 1.21 27.92 15.75
N LYS A 15 0.65 27.81 14.54
CA LYS A 15 -0.27 26.71 14.18
C LYS A 15 0.42 25.35 14.28
N ALA A 16 1.68 25.24 13.85
CA ALA A 16 2.45 24.00 13.94
C ALA A 16 2.70 23.60 15.39
N LEU A 17 3.15 24.54 16.23
CA LEU A 17 3.39 24.27 17.67
C LEU A 17 2.11 23.84 18.37
N GLN A 18 1.00 24.54 18.13
CA GLN A 18 -0.31 24.18 18.67
C GLN A 18 -0.78 22.80 18.19
N LYS A 19 -0.65 22.50 16.89
CA LYS A 19 -1.07 21.21 16.30
C LYS A 19 -0.38 20.02 16.98
N TYR A 20 0.88 20.17 17.34
CA TYR A 20 1.68 19.11 17.97
C TYR A 20 1.76 19.23 19.50
N ASN A 21 0.96 20.11 20.12
CA ASN A 21 1.02 20.39 21.57
C ASN A 21 2.43 20.73 22.08
N LEU A 22 3.20 21.46 21.27
CA LEU A 22 4.54 21.93 21.61
C LEU A 22 4.48 23.28 22.34
N PRO A 23 5.50 23.63 23.16
CA PRO A 23 5.56 24.92 23.81
C PRO A 23 5.46 26.08 22.80
N ASP A 24 4.79 27.15 23.19
CA ASP A 24 4.67 28.32 22.32
C ASP A 24 6.02 29.03 22.12
N VAL A 25 6.06 29.90 21.12
CA VAL A 25 7.28 30.62 20.74
C VAL A 25 7.84 31.45 21.90
N ARG A 26 7.00 32.09 22.72
CA ARG A 26 7.47 32.93 23.84
C ARG A 26 8.14 32.07 24.90
N TYR A 27 7.54 30.93 25.24
CA TYR A 27 8.15 29.97 26.17
C TYR A 27 9.53 29.52 25.69
N LEU A 28 9.70 29.23 24.40
CA LEU A 28 10.98 28.80 23.83
C LEU A 28 12.06 29.90 23.86
N PHE A 29 11.67 31.17 23.82
CA PHE A 29 12.60 32.29 24.00
C PHE A 29 13.03 32.46 25.46
N GLU A 30 12.09 32.31 26.40
CA GLU A 30 12.36 32.40 27.83
C GLU A 30 13.15 31.19 28.35
N HIS A 31 12.91 30.01 27.76
CA HIS A 31 13.50 28.73 28.15
C HIS A 31 14.14 28.06 26.93
N PRO A 32 15.32 28.54 26.48
CA PRO A 32 15.96 28.00 25.30
C PRO A 32 16.33 26.52 25.49
N ILE A 33 15.88 25.70 24.55
CA ILE A 33 16.15 24.25 24.53
C ILE A 33 17.32 24.00 23.58
N GLU A 34 18.30 23.21 24.01
CA GLU A 34 19.40 22.78 23.15
C GLU A 34 18.87 22.06 21.89
N ASN A 35 19.45 22.39 20.73
CA ASN A 35 18.97 21.90 19.43
C ASN A 35 18.77 20.36 19.37
N PRO A 36 19.70 19.51 19.87
CA PRO A 36 19.50 18.07 19.86
C PRO A 36 18.28 17.62 20.67
N LYS A 37 18.10 18.18 21.88
CA LYS A 37 16.95 17.88 22.74
C LYS A 37 15.65 18.36 22.10
N TRP A 38 15.66 19.54 21.49
CA TRP A 38 14.51 20.10 20.81
C TRP A 38 14.05 19.25 19.63
N LYS A 39 14.97 18.74 18.82
CA LYS A 39 14.66 17.77 17.75
C LYS A 39 13.97 16.54 18.29
N THR A 40 14.48 15.95 19.37
CA THR A 40 13.85 14.77 20.01
C THR A 40 12.44 15.08 20.52
N ILE A 41 12.21 16.26 21.10
CA ILE A 41 10.89 16.68 21.57
C ILE A 41 9.92 16.82 20.38
N ILE A 42 10.34 17.49 19.30
CA ILE A 42 9.55 17.62 18.07
C ILE A 42 9.21 16.25 17.50
N ASP A 43 10.21 15.37 17.33
CA ASP A 43 10.00 14.04 16.76
C ASP A 43 9.01 13.23 17.61
N LYS A 44 9.12 13.30 18.94
CA LYS A 44 8.19 12.64 19.86
C LYS A 44 6.76 13.19 19.71
N ALA A 45 6.61 14.51 19.64
CA ALA A 45 5.31 15.18 19.51
C ALA A 45 4.63 14.86 18.18
N ILE A 46 5.38 14.91 17.06
CA ILE A 46 4.88 14.52 15.73
C ILE A 46 4.45 13.05 15.73
N ASN A 47 5.29 12.15 16.24
CA ASN A 47 4.96 10.73 16.30
C ASN A 47 3.72 10.46 17.15
N GLN A 48 3.59 11.12 18.30
CA GLN A 48 2.42 10.99 19.16
C GLN A 48 1.15 11.48 18.46
N TYR A 49 1.21 12.64 17.80
CA TYR A 49 0.10 13.16 17.01
C TYR A 49 -0.30 12.20 15.88
N CYS A 50 0.68 11.71 15.11
CA CYS A 50 0.43 10.77 14.01
C CYS A 50 -0.18 9.46 14.53
N HIS A 51 0.32 8.92 15.64
CA HIS A 51 -0.22 7.71 16.26
C HIS A 51 -1.65 7.91 16.77
N GLN A 52 -1.93 9.05 17.40
CA GLN A 52 -3.28 9.41 17.83
C GLN A 52 -4.22 9.50 16.62
N LYS A 53 -3.84 10.25 15.58
CA LYS A 53 -4.63 10.38 14.34
C LYS A 53 -4.88 9.04 13.67
N TRP A 54 -3.85 8.20 13.57
CA TRP A 54 -3.96 6.84 13.07
C TRP A 54 -4.97 6.01 13.87
N SER A 55 -4.91 6.09 15.20
CA SER A 55 -5.81 5.36 16.09
C SER A 55 -7.26 5.84 15.94
N GLU A 56 -7.48 7.16 15.89
CA GLU A 56 -8.78 7.78 15.63
C GLU A 56 -9.34 7.33 14.26
N GLU A 57 -8.52 7.40 13.20
CA GLU A 57 -8.94 6.98 11.86
C GLU A 57 -9.24 5.49 11.79
N THR A 58 -8.44 4.65 12.44
CA THR A 58 -8.65 3.19 12.45
C THR A 58 -9.96 2.81 13.15
N GLN A 59 -10.36 3.55 14.17
CA GLN A 59 -11.67 3.40 14.81
C GLN A 59 -12.82 3.84 13.90
N GLN A 60 -12.65 4.94 13.17
CA GLN A 60 -13.68 5.48 12.28
C GLN A 60 -13.83 4.72 10.97
N LYS A 61 -12.74 4.14 10.47
CA LYS A 61 -12.65 3.45 9.18
C LYS A 61 -12.17 2.03 9.43
N PRO A 62 -13.10 1.07 9.66
CA PRO A 62 -12.75 -0.32 9.92
C PRO A 62 -11.92 -0.96 8.81
N THR A 63 -11.92 -0.40 7.60
CA THR A 63 -11.08 -0.84 6.48
C THR A 63 -9.58 -0.57 6.72
N LEU A 64 -9.21 0.40 7.56
CA LEU A 64 -7.82 0.65 7.94
C LEU A 64 -7.23 -0.47 8.81
N LYS A 65 -8.05 -1.36 9.37
CA LYS A 65 -7.54 -2.58 10.04
C LYS A 65 -6.74 -3.47 9.10
N TYR A 66 -7.04 -3.42 7.79
CA TYR A 66 -6.28 -4.13 6.76
C TYR A 66 -4.93 -3.44 6.44
N ILE A 67 -4.72 -2.23 6.97
CA ILE A 67 -3.48 -1.47 6.92
C ILE A 67 -2.69 -1.61 8.24
N GLN A 68 -3.06 -2.52 9.15
CA GLN A 68 -2.16 -2.99 10.23
C GLN A 68 -1.00 -3.84 9.67
N ILE A 69 -0.31 -3.27 8.69
CA ILE A 69 0.75 -3.88 7.89
C ILE A 69 2.09 -3.74 8.63
N GLN A 70 2.18 -2.85 9.62
CA GLN A 70 3.38 -2.62 10.42
C GLN A 70 3.06 -2.44 11.89
N ASP A 71 3.94 -2.96 12.75
CA ASP A 71 3.88 -2.78 14.20
C ASP A 71 4.06 -1.30 14.62
N ASN A 72 4.59 -0.45 13.71
CA ASN A 72 4.79 0.97 13.95
C ASN A 72 4.70 1.80 12.65
N PRO A 73 3.48 2.05 12.13
CA PRO A 73 3.27 2.67 10.83
C PRO A 73 3.72 4.13 10.76
N THR A 74 4.01 4.78 11.89
CA THR A 74 4.43 6.19 11.91
C THR A 74 5.94 6.37 11.88
N LYS A 75 6.74 5.35 12.22
CA LYS A 75 8.21 5.46 12.32
C LYS A 75 8.96 4.89 11.12
N VAL A 76 8.40 3.87 10.49
CA VAL A 76 9.08 3.14 9.42
C VAL A 76 8.13 3.05 8.25
N ASP A 77 8.56 3.57 7.10
CA ASP A 77 7.80 3.48 5.88
C ASP A 77 7.46 2.03 5.53
N HIS A 78 6.30 1.83 4.93
CA HIS A 78 5.91 0.51 4.46
C HIS A 78 6.90 -0.04 3.42
N ASN A 79 7.12 -1.35 3.39
CA ASN A 79 8.06 -1.96 2.47
C ASN A 79 7.71 -1.68 1.00
N ILE A 80 6.42 -1.48 0.68
CA ILE A 80 5.97 -0.97 -0.63
C ILE A 80 6.75 0.27 -1.05
N TRP A 81 6.88 1.25 -0.15
CA TRP A 81 7.51 2.53 -0.46
C TRP A 81 9.03 2.44 -0.39
N ARG A 82 9.56 1.63 0.54
CA ARG A 82 11.00 1.39 0.68
C ARG A 82 11.60 0.61 -0.49
N SER A 83 10.78 -0.13 -1.24
CA SER A 83 11.23 -0.89 -2.40
C SER A 83 11.27 -0.07 -3.69
N VAL A 84 10.65 1.11 -3.74
CA VAL A 84 10.52 1.95 -4.94
C VAL A 84 11.85 2.57 -5.34
N LEU A 85 12.20 2.47 -6.63
CA LEU A 85 13.28 3.25 -7.23
C LEU A 85 12.74 4.64 -7.62
N PRO A 86 13.58 5.69 -7.68
CA PRO A 86 13.16 7.06 -8.00
C PRO A 86 12.86 7.24 -9.50
N VAL A 87 11.98 6.41 -10.05
CA VAL A 87 11.54 6.39 -11.44
C VAL A 87 10.02 6.32 -11.44
N GLU A 88 9.38 7.16 -12.25
CA GLU A 88 7.91 7.30 -12.31
C GLU A 88 7.19 5.95 -12.46
N HIS A 89 7.74 5.07 -13.31
CA HIS A 89 7.18 3.73 -13.52
C HIS A 89 7.11 2.89 -12.24
N ASP A 90 8.11 2.95 -11.37
CA ASP A 90 8.13 2.18 -10.12
C ASP A 90 7.21 2.80 -9.06
N VAL A 91 7.07 4.14 -9.06
CA VAL A 91 6.07 4.82 -8.24
C VAL A 91 4.66 4.35 -8.60
N ARG A 92 4.32 4.26 -9.89
CA ARG A 92 3.01 3.76 -10.34
C ARG A 92 2.73 2.32 -9.90
N LYS A 93 3.74 1.42 -9.94
CA LYS A 93 3.59 0.05 -9.43
C LYS A 93 3.24 0.04 -7.94
N ALA A 94 3.97 0.82 -7.15
CA ALA A 94 3.75 0.92 -5.71
C ALA A 94 2.37 1.52 -5.38
N GLU A 95 1.92 2.54 -6.12
CA GLU A 95 0.58 3.11 -5.96
C GLU A 95 -0.52 2.08 -6.20
N ILE A 96 -0.42 1.29 -7.28
CA ILE A 96 -1.41 0.25 -7.58
C ILE A 96 -1.42 -0.83 -6.50
N LYS A 97 -0.24 -1.27 -6.06
CA LYS A 97 -0.13 -2.25 -4.97
C LYS A 97 -0.67 -1.70 -3.64
N ALA A 98 -0.39 -0.44 -3.32
CA ALA A 98 -0.97 0.23 -2.16
C ALA A 98 -2.49 0.25 -2.24
N ARG A 99 -3.08 0.54 -3.42
CA ARG A 99 -4.54 0.49 -3.59
C ARG A 99 -5.12 -0.90 -3.33
N ILE A 100 -4.42 -1.95 -3.78
CA ILE A 100 -4.83 -3.34 -3.54
C ILE A 100 -4.89 -3.66 -2.05
N ILE A 101 -3.83 -3.35 -1.31
CA ILE A 101 -3.74 -3.71 0.12
C ILE A 101 -4.71 -2.88 0.97
N THR A 102 -4.85 -1.59 0.63
CA THR A 102 -5.80 -0.70 1.30
C THR A 102 -7.26 -0.96 0.89
N ARG A 103 -7.52 -1.96 0.02
CA ARG A 103 -8.83 -2.28 -0.54
C ARG A 103 -9.53 -1.11 -1.25
N THR A 104 -8.75 -0.15 -1.74
CA THR A 104 -9.23 0.98 -2.55
C THR A 104 -9.12 0.70 -4.05
N TYR A 105 -8.53 -0.42 -4.43
CA TYR A 105 -8.55 -0.92 -5.81
C TYR A 105 -9.96 -1.35 -6.22
N ILE A 106 -10.39 -0.94 -7.42
CA ILE A 106 -11.76 -1.11 -7.90
C ILE A 106 -11.95 -2.53 -8.45
N LEU A 107 -12.31 -3.46 -7.57
CA LEU A 107 -12.81 -4.80 -7.90
C LEU A 107 -14.35 -4.81 -7.86
N GLN A 108 -15.01 -5.67 -8.64
CA GLN A 108 -16.48 -5.74 -8.63
C GLN A 108 -17.07 -6.05 -7.25
N THR A 109 -16.39 -6.87 -6.45
CA THR A 109 -16.82 -7.14 -5.05
C THR A 109 -16.82 -5.89 -4.18
N ASN A 110 -15.78 -5.04 -4.30
CA ASN A 110 -15.71 -3.77 -3.60
C ASN A 110 -16.82 -2.83 -4.10
N THR A 111 -17.01 -2.74 -5.41
CA THR A 111 -18.05 -1.92 -6.03
C THR A 111 -19.45 -2.33 -5.58
N ALA A 112 -19.74 -3.63 -5.56
CA ALA A 112 -21.02 -4.19 -5.10
C ALA A 112 -21.28 -3.92 -3.62
N GLN A 113 -20.23 -3.88 -2.78
CA GLN A 113 -20.35 -3.62 -1.35
C GLN A 113 -20.67 -2.16 -1.02
N TYR A 114 -20.12 -1.19 -1.77
CA TYR A 114 -20.21 0.24 -1.43
C TYR A 114 -21.21 1.03 -2.28
N ASN A 115 -21.67 0.51 -3.41
CA ASN A 115 -22.65 1.21 -4.23
C ASN A 115 -24.07 1.09 -3.68
N LYS A 116 -24.80 2.21 -3.71
CA LYS A 116 -26.24 2.24 -3.37
C LYS A 116 -27.10 1.48 -4.38
N VAL A 117 -26.61 1.34 -5.61
CA VAL A 117 -27.25 0.56 -6.68
C VAL A 117 -26.71 -0.85 -6.65
N LYS A 118 -27.60 -1.84 -6.83
CA LYS A 118 -27.22 -3.26 -6.91
C LYS A 118 -26.31 -3.49 -8.12
N VAL A 119 -25.00 -3.56 -7.88
CA VAL A 119 -23.99 -3.96 -8.86
C VAL A 119 -23.66 -5.43 -8.65
N SER A 120 -23.50 -6.19 -9.74
CA SER A 120 -23.08 -7.59 -9.64
C SER A 120 -21.61 -7.67 -9.19
N PRO A 121 -21.27 -8.53 -8.19
CA PRO A 121 -19.88 -8.77 -7.83
C PRO A 121 -19.12 -9.62 -8.86
N THR A 122 -19.81 -10.14 -9.90
CA THR A 122 -19.23 -11.03 -10.91
C THR A 122 -18.08 -10.38 -11.67
N CYS A 123 -16.99 -11.12 -11.88
CA CYS A 123 -15.84 -10.65 -12.64
C CYS A 123 -16.19 -10.28 -14.09
N LEU A 124 -15.94 -9.02 -14.46
CA LEU A 124 -16.22 -8.50 -15.81
C LEU A 124 -15.27 -9.06 -16.88
N MET A 125 -14.14 -9.65 -16.48
CA MET A 125 -13.19 -10.22 -17.44
C MET A 125 -13.59 -11.63 -17.86
N CYS A 126 -13.80 -12.54 -16.90
CA CYS A 126 -14.13 -13.93 -17.19
C CYS A 126 -15.63 -14.24 -17.17
N GLY A 127 -16.45 -13.41 -16.53
CA GLY A 127 -17.87 -13.71 -16.31
C GLY A 127 -18.12 -14.81 -15.27
N HIS A 128 -17.08 -15.36 -14.64
CA HIS A 128 -17.14 -16.50 -13.73
C HIS A 128 -16.85 -16.10 -12.29
N GLY A 129 -17.86 -16.22 -11.42
CA GLY A 129 -17.73 -15.96 -9.98
C GLY A 129 -17.43 -14.50 -9.62
N ASP A 130 -17.30 -14.24 -8.33
CA ASP A 130 -17.08 -12.90 -7.79
C ASP A 130 -15.63 -12.43 -8.02
N GLU A 131 -15.45 -11.18 -8.46
CA GLU A 131 -14.12 -10.55 -8.59
C GLU A 131 -13.57 -10.17 -7.20
N THR A 132 -13.23 -11.17 -6.40
CA THR A 132 -12.52 -10.98 -5.13
C THR A 132 -11.04 -10.66 -5.38
N LEU A 133 -10.34 -10.21 -4.33
CA LEU A 133 -8.88 -10.02 -4.40
C LEU A 133 -8.16 -11.32 -4.77
N GLN A 134 -8.56 -12.44 -4.16
CA GLN A 134 -8.01 -13.75 -4.48
C GLN A 134 -8.30 -14.13 -5.94
N HIS A 135 -9.53 -13.90 -6.42
CA HIS A 135 -9.87 -14.19 -7.81
C HIS A 135 -9.00 -13.37 -8.78
N PHE A 136 -8.84 -12.07 -8.54
CA PHE A 136 -8.02 -11.19 -9.35
C PHE A 136 -6.54 -11.63 -9.37
N LEU A 137 -5.98 -11.96 -8.20
CA LEU A 137 -4.57 -12.31 -8.08
C LEU A 137 -4.24 -13.74 -8.51
N LEU A 138 -5.15 -14.70 -8.32
CA LEU A 138 -4.84 -16.13 -8.42
C LEU A 138 -5.74 -16.93 -9.38
N ASP A 139 -6.99 -16.53 -9.63
CA ASP A 139 -7.98 -17.44 -10.28
C ASP A 139 -8.49 -16.99 -11.65
N CYS A 140 -8.58 -15.68 -11.92
CA CYS A 140 -9.23 -15.17 -13.14
C CYS A 140 -8.57 -15.73 -14.41
N GLU A 141 -9.22 -16.63 -15.13
CA GLU A 141 -8.65 -17.33 -16.30
C GLU A 141 -8.07 -16.38 -17.36
N GLN A 142 -8.70 -15.22 -17.57
CA GLN A 142 -8.27 -14.20 -18.53
C GLN A 142 -6.93 -13.54 -18.16
N LEU A 143 -6.45 -13.71 -16.93
CA LEU A 143 -5.18 -13.21 -16.43
C LEU A 143 -4.11 -14.30 -16.27
N GLU A 144 -4.40 -15.55 -16.65
CA GLU A 144 -3.53 -16.70 -16.40
C GLU A 144 -2.14 -16.55 -17.02
N GLY A 145 -2.06 -16.08 -18.27
CA GLY A 145 -0.77 -15.83 -18.92
C GLY A 145 0.09 -14.81 -18.17
N THR A 146 -0.54 -13.76 -17.65
CA THR A 146 0.13 -12.73 -16.84
C THR A 146 0.54 -13.25 -15.47
N ARG A 147 -0.29 -14.09 -14.84
CA ARG A 147 0.04 -14.76 -13.58
C ARG A 147 1.24 -15.68 -13.72
N LYS A 148 1.32 -16.49 -14.78
CA LYS A 148 2.48 -17.38 -14.99
C LYS A 148 3.80 -16.63 -15.00
N ILE A 149 3.84 -15.46 -15.64
CA ILE A 149 5.03 -14.58 -15.66
C ILE A 149 5.33 -14.05 -14.25
N GLY A 150 4.33 -13.49 -13.57
CA GLY A 150 4.50 -12.94 -12.22
C GLY A 150 4.88 -13.99 -11.17
N THR A 151 4.25 -15.16 -11.21
CA THR A 151 4.56 -16.31 -10.34
C THR A 151 5.96 -16.82 -10.59
N LYS A 152 6.41 -16.91 -11.84
CA LYS A 152 7.80 -17.30 -12.17
C LYS A 152 8.80 -16.31 -11.57
N MET A 153 8.60 -15.00 -11.75
CA MET A 153 9.47 -13.97 -11.16
C MET A 153 9.51 -14.05 -9.63
N LEU A 154 8.36 -14.31 -9.00
CA LEU A 154 8.27 -14.44 -7.54
C LEU A 154 8.94 -15.73 -7.06
N ALA A 155 8.78 -16.83 -7.78
CA ALA A 155 9.42 -18.12 -7.51
C ALA A 155 10.94 -18.00 -7.54
N GLU A 156 11.51 -17.43 -8.61
CA GLU A 156 12.96 -17.24 -8.76
C GLU A 156 13.56 -16.49 -7.57
N ILE A 157 12.93 -15.37 -7.16
CA ILE A 157 13.42 -14.60 -6.00
C ILE A 157 13.32 -15.40 -4.71
N ILE A 158 12.25 -16.15 -4.50
CA ILE A 158 12.04 -16.88 -3.24
C ILE A 158 12.93 -18.12 -3.18
N GLU A 159 13.15 -18.81 -4.29
CA GLU A 159 14.06 -19.95 -4.39
C GLU A 159 15.52 -19.54 -4.15
N GLU A 160 15.93 -18.35 -4.59
CA GLU A 160 17.24 -17.79 -4.23
C GLU A 160 17.38 -17.54 -2.72
N ILE A 161 16.28 -17.30 -2.03
CA ILE A 161 16.25 -16.90 -0.62
C ILE A 161 16.05 -18.12 0.29
N HIS A 162 15.22 -19.07 -0.11
CA HIS A 162 14.82 -20.22 0.68
C HIS A 162 14.71 -21.48 -0.21
N PRO A 163 15.34 -22.62 0.16
CA PRO A 163 15.38 -23.82 -0.67
C PRO A 163 14.02 -24.40 -1.07
N LEU A 164 13.02 -24.27 -0.19
CA LEU A 164 11.65 -24.73 -0.46
C LEU A 164 10.88 -23.81 -1.44
N GLY A 165 11.42 -22.64 -1.81
CA GLY A 165 10.79 -21.75 -2.78
C GLY A 165 9.35 -21.38 -2.42
N LEU A 166 8.47 -21.37 -3.42
CA LEU A 166 7.04 -21.10 -3.23
C LEU A 166 6.28 -22.21 -2.49
N SER A 167 6.85 -23.41 -2.34
CA SER A 167 6.17 -24.51 -1.60
C SER A 167 6.02 -24.22 -0.11
N LEU A 168 6.67 -23.18 0.41
CA LEU A 168 6.41 -22.64 1.75
C LEU A 168 4.98 -22.11 1.93
N PHE A 169 4.34 -21.66 0.85
CA PHE A 169 3.05 -21.00 0.87
C PHE A 169 1.96 -21.96 0.41
N ASN A 170 1.60 -22.89 1.30
CA ASN A 170 0.72 -24.01 0.99
C ASN A 170 -0.76 -23.65 0.87
N THR A 171 -1.16 -22.46 1.35
CA THR A 171 -2.53 -21.99 1.26
C THR A 171 -2.67 -20.85 0.26
N ARG A 172 -3.88 -20.69 -0.27
CA ARG A 172 -4.20 -19.61 -1.21
C ARG A 172 -4.15 -18.25 -0.51
N GLU A 173 -4.50 -18.24 0.76
CA GLU A 173 -4.42 -17.11 1.67
C GLU A 173 -2.97 -16.68 1.87
N ASP A 174 -2.05 -17.62 2.11
CA ASP A 174 -0.62 -17.32 2.25
C ASP A 174 -0.04 -16.74 0.96
N LEU A 175 -0.38 -17.32 -0.20
CA LEU A 175 0.10 -16.82 -1.48
C LEU A 175 -0.47 -15.43 -1.80
N THR A 176 -1.77 -15.23 -1.54
CA THR A 176 -2.43 -13.92 -1.66
C THR A 176 -1.74 -12.89 -0.75
N GLN A 177 -1.47 -13.27 0.50
CA GLN A 177 -0.81 -12.41 1.47
C GLN A 177 0.65 -12.14 1.11
N LEU A 178 1.40 -13.10 0.57
CA LEU A 178 2.77 -12.91 0.07
C LEU A 178 2.81 -11.90 -1.08
N ILE A 179 1.90 -12.03 -2.05
CA ILE A 179 1.81 -11.13 -3.21
C ILE A 179 1.40 -9.72 -2.75
N THR A 180 0.48 -9.62 -1.80
CA THR A 180 -0.04 -8.32 -1.34
C THR A 180 0.88 -7.64 -0.33
N ASP A 181 1.37 -8.34 0.68
CA ASP A 181 2.33 -7.81 1.62
C ASP A 181 3.19 -8.92 2.26
N CYS A 182 4.44 -9.00 1.80
CA CYS A 182 5.44 -9.92 2.33
C CYS A 182 5.92 -9.56 3.74
N SER A 183 5.56 -8.37 4.24
CA SER A 183 5.91 -7.88 5.58
C SER A 183 4.91 -8.32 6.64
N HIS A 184 3.78 -8.89 6.23
CA HIS A 184 2.73 -9.30 7.15
C HIS A 184 3.26 -10.37 8.11
N LYS A 185 2.83 -10.32 9.37
CA LYS A 185 3.31 -11.21 10.45
C LYS A 185 3.27 -12.70 10.08
N ASN A 186 2.20 -13.15 9.40
CA ASN A 186 2.05 -14.55 8.97
C ASN A 186 3.11 -14.94 7.94
N ILE A 187 3.44 -14.02 7.01
CA ILE A 187 4.46 -14.28 5.99
C ILE A 187 5.85 -14.22 6.62
N ARG A 188 6.11 -13.25 7.50
CA ARG A 188 7.36 -13.15 8.26
C ARG A 188 7.66 -14.40 9.08
N SER A 189 6.64 -15.02 9.69
CA SER A 189 6.83 -16.27 10.43
C SER A 189 7.22 -17.45 9.55
N ILE A 190 6.83 -17.44 8.26
CA ILE A 190 7.16 -18.49 7.29
C ILE A 190 8.61 -18.36 6.79
N ILE A 191 9.03 -17.16 6.38
CA ILE A 191 10.33 -16.97 5.69
C ILE A 191 11.48 -16.53 6.61
N GLN A 192 11.20 -15.93 7.78
CA GLN A 192 12.21 -15.48 8.77
C GLN A 192 13.45 -14.78 8.17
N LEU A 193 13.23 -13.78 7.30
CA LEU A 193 14.32 -13.18 6.51
C LEU A 193 14.85 -11.86 7.07
N PRO A 194 16.11 -11.51 6.74
CA PRO A 194 16.58 -10.14 6.82
C PRO A 194 15.69 -9.17 6.01
N MET A 195 15.56 -7.92 6.49
CA MET A 195 14.73 -6.89 5.84
C MET A 195 15.10 -6.64 4.36
N ARG A 196 16.39 -6.73 4.01
CA ARG A 196 16.87 -6.54 2.62
C ARG A 196 16.23 -7.52 1.62
N LEU A 197 15.93 -8.74 2.06
CA LEU A 197 15.34 -9.77 1.20
C LEU A 197 13.83 -9.56 1.03
N HIS A 198 13.15 -9.04 2.06
CA HIS A 198 11.76 -8.61 1.95
C HIS A 198 11.58 -7.55 0.86
N LEU A 199 12.50 -6.58 0.76
CA LEU A 199 12.43 -5.57 -0.30
C LEU A 199 12.54 -6.16 -1.72
N ARG A 200 13.27 -7.27 -1.90
CA ARG A 200 13.35 -7.97 -3.21
C ARG A 200 12.03 -8.65 -3.56
N ILE A 201 11.45 -9.37 -2.61
CA ILE A 201 10.13 -10.01 -2.74
C ILE A 201 9.05 -8.95 -3.02
N GLU A 202 9.14 -7.82 -2.32
CA GLU A 202 8.23 -6.68 -2.48
C GLU A 202 8.31 -6.10 -3.90
N ARG A 203 9.51 -5.94 -4.49
CA ARG A 203 9.66 -5.50 -5.88
C ARG A 203 9.06 -6.49 -6.89
N ALA A 204 9.30 -7.78 -6.74
CA ALA A 204 8.72 -8.78 -7.65
C ALA A 204 7.19 -8.79 -7.58
N SER A 205 6.64 -8.74 -6.37
CA SER A 205 5.19 -8.71 -6.19
C SER A 205 4.55 -7.39 -6.67
N GLN A 206 5.25 -6.25 -6.57
CA GLN A 206 4.85 -5.00 -7.23
C GLN A 206 4.77 -5.15 -8.75
N CYS A 207 5.78 -5.73 -9.38
CA CYS A 207 5.77 -6.01 -10.82
C CYS A 207 4.62 -6.96 -11.19
N TYR A 208 4.43 -8.03 -10.43
CA TYR A 208 3.32 -8.96 -10.62
C TYR A 208 1.96 -8.24 -10.61
N ILE A 209 1.64 -7.54 -9.52
CA ILE A 209 0.36 -6.82 -9.41
C ILE A 209 0.19 -5.79 -10.52
N TYR A 210 1.25 -5.07 -10.88
CA TYR A 210 1.21 -4.08 -11.96
C TYR A 210 0.90 -4.71 -13.32
N HIS A 211 1.50 -5.86 -13.64
CA HIS A 211 1.19 -6.58 -14.87
C HIS A 211 -0.27 -7.05 -14.91
N LEU A 212 -0.79 -7.58 -13.80
CA LEU A 212 -2.21 -7.94 -13.70
C LEU A 212 -3.12 -6.74 -13.89
N HIS A 213 -2.79 -5.61 -13.27
CA HIS A 213 -3.52 -4.36 -13.43
C HIS A 213 -3.58 -3.92 -14.89
N ASN A 214 -2.43 -3.84 -15.58
CA ASN A 214 -2.38 -3.43 -16.97
C ASN A 214 -3.18 -4.38 -17.87
N LYS A 215 -3.08 -5.69 -17.64
CA LYS A 215 -3.84 -6.67 -18.42
C LYS A 215 -5.34 -6.51 -18.20
N ARG A 216 -5.77 -6.29 -16.95
CA ARG A 216 -7.17 -5.99 -16.64
C ARG A 216 -7.66 -4.71 -17.31
N VAL A 217 -6.88 -3.62 -17.24
CA VAL A 217 -7.23 -2.35 -17.92
C VAL A 217 -7.36 -2.57 -19.42
N GLN A 218 -6.47 -3.35 -20.03
CA GLN A 218 -6.53 -3.69 -21.46
C GLN A 218 -7.81 -4.48 -21.80
N LEU A 219 -8.22 -5.44 -20.97
CA LEU A 219 -9.40 -6.26 -21.20
C LEU A 219 -10.71 -5.50 -20.98
N LEU A 220 -10.73 -4.51 -20.08
CA LEU A 220 -11.94 -3.77 -19.71
C LEU A 220 -12.10 -2.43 -20.44
N THR A 221 -11.03 -1.89 -21.01
CA THR A 221 -11.11 -0.69 -21.84
C THR A 221 -11.52 -1.12 -23.25
N PRO A 222 -12.65 -0.65 -23.79
CA PRO A 222 -12.99 -0.91 -25.18
C PRO A 222 -11.82 -0.49 -26.06
N GLY A 223 -11.36 -1.39 -26.94
CA GLY A 223 -10.40 -1.00 -27.96
C GLY A 223 -10.94 0.18 -28.78
N PRO A 224 -10.08 0.95 -29.46
CA PRO A 224 -10.58 1.91 -30.44
C PRO A 224 -11.51 1.14 -31.38
N PHE A 225 -12.77 1.59 -31.48
CA PHE A 225 -13.76 1.00 -32.37
C PHE A 225 -13.16 0.91 -33.77
N VAL A 226 -12.66 -0.26 -34.15
CA VAL A 226 -12.44 -0.57 -35.55
C VAL A 226 -13.84 -0.79 -36.08
N ASN A 227 -14.43 0.26 -36.65
CA ASN A 227 -15.70 0.14 -37.36
C ASN A 227 -15.54 -1.00 -38.36
N PRO A 228 -16.36 -2.07 -38.30
CA PRO A 228 -16.36 -3.06 -39.36
C PRO A 228 -16.82 -2.35 -40.63
N THR A 229 -15.89 -2.20 -41.57
CA THR A 229 -16.15 -1.83 -42.97
C THR A 229 -16.86 -2.97 -43.68
#